data_AF-A0A4Q7ZDW9-F1
#
_entry.id   AF-A0A4Q7ZDW9-F1
#
_cell.length_a   1.000
_cell.length_b   1.000
_cell.length_c   1.000
_cell.angle_alpha   90.00
_cell.angle_beta   90.00
_cell.angle_gamma   90.00
#
_symmetry.space_group_name_H-M   'P 1'
#
loop_
_entity.id
_entity.type
_entity.pdbx_description
1 polymer ?
#
loop_
_entity_poly.entity_id
_entity_poly.type
_entity_poly.pdbx_seq_one_letter_code
_entity_poly.pdbx_strand_id
1 'polypeptide(L)'
;MGEQPMSDSEFHAVLGQRDVRDMNAEQIGELLDNLTVVPTTAAQQAELEALLPPPGEPDAPLNVVRSLRLPQELNQRLDDAAAAQGIPASVFIRRAIESAIAGTTTNLVSLDDVLRAIQSVPKAAA
;
A
#
# COMPACT_ATOMS: atom_id res chain seq x y z
N MET A 1 -30.75 31.17 -34.44
CA MET A 1 -29.92 30.11 -35.07
C MET A 1 -29.20 29.43 -33.91
N GLY A 2 -29.58 28.18 -33.60
CA GLY A 2 -29.01 27.46 -32.47
C GLY A 2 -27.72 26.77 -32.91
N GLU A 3 -26.60 27.20 -32.37
CA GLU A 3 -25.33 26.48 -32.53
C GLU A 3 -25.46 25.17 -31.75
N GLN A 4 -25.49 24.05 -32.48
CA GLN A 4 -25.49 22.73 -31.87
C GLN A 4 -24.17 22.55 -31.11
N PRO A 5 -24.18 21.98 -29.89
CA PRO A 5 -22.95 21.66 -29.18
C PRO A 5 -22.17 20.65 -30.02
N MET A 6 -20.91 21.00 -30.30
CA MET A 6 -19.97 20.19 -31.06
C MET A 6 -19.84 18.80 -30.42
N SER A 7 -19.84 17.74 -31.22
CA SER A 7 -19.73 16.37 -30.70
C SER A 7 -18.32 16.11 -30.12
N ASP A 8 -18.20 15.23 -29.13
CA ASP A 8 -16.89 14.83 -28.56
C ASP A 8 -15.90 14.35 -29.63
N SER A 9 -16.40 13.68 -30.67
CA SER A 9 -15.62 13.25 -31.83
C SER A 9 -15.08 14.43 -32.66
N GLU A 10 -15.84 15.51 -32.79
CA GLU A 10 -15.41 16.73 -33.49
C GLU A 10 -14.46 17.57 -32.63
N PHE A 11 -14.65 17.60 -31.32
CA PHE A 11 -13.72 18.23 -30.37
C PHE A 11 -12.33 17.59 -30.44
N HIS A 12 -12.26 16.25 -30.48
CA HIS A 12 -11.01 15.51 -30.66
C HIS A 12 -10.39 15.64 -32.06
N ALA A 13 -11.20 15.90 -33.10
CA ALA A 13 -10.70 16.09 -34.47
C ALA A 13 -10.10 17.49 -34.69
N VAL A 14 -10.60 18.52 -34.00
CA VAL A 14 -10.12 19.91 -34.11
C VAL A 14 -8.87 20.14 -33.26
N LEU A 15 -8.83 19.56 -32.06
CA LEU A 15 -7.66 19.58 -31.18
C LEU A 15 -6.87 18.31 -31.45
N GLY A 16 -5.99 18.34 -32.46
CA GLY A 16 -5.04 17.26 -32.69
C GLY A 16 -4.38 16.87 -31.37
N GLN A 17 -4.78 15.73 -30.81
CA GLN A 17 -4.38 15.32 -29.47
C GLN A 17 -2.90 14.96 -29.50
N ARG A 18 -2.05 15.96 -29.25
CA ARG A 18 -0.69 15.71 -28.82
C ARG A 18 -0.77 15.12 -27.42
N ASP A 19 -0.34 13.88 -27.28
CA ASP A 19 -0.19 13.27 -25.96
C ASP A 19 0.82 14.12 -25.16
N VAL A 20 0.49 14.44 -23.91
CA VAL A 20 1.36 15.20 -23.01
C VAL A 20 2.72 14.50 -22.85
N ARG A 21 2.75 13.18 -23.05
CA ARG A 21 3.96 12.35 -23.02
C ARG A 21 4.96 12.67 -24.14
N ASP A 22 4.52 13.31 -25.22
CA ASP A 22 5.36 13.65 -26.37
C ASP A 22 5.80 15.13 -26.37
N MET A 23 5.40 15.91 -25.35
CA MET A 23 5.68 17.34 -25.25
C MET A 23 7.01 17.62 -24.54
N ASN A 24 7.76 18.60 -25.04
CA ASN A 24 8.95 19.10 -24.35
C ASN A 24 8.59 20.09 -23.22
N ALA A 25 9.56 20.47 -22.39
CA ALA A 25 9.32 21.32 -21.22
C ALA A 25 8.72 22.70 -21.56
N GLU A 26 9.12 23.29 -22.69
CA GLU A 26 8.61 24.59 -23.15
C GLU A 26 7.15 24.50 -23.60
N GLN A 27 6.80 23.44 -24.34
CA GLN A 27 5.44 23.15 -24.78
C GLN A 27 4.50 22.86 -23.61
N ILE A 28 5.00 22.17 -22.57
CA ILE A 28 4.24 21.94 -21.34
C ILE A 28 4.00 23.27 -20.61
N GLY A 29 5.02 24.15 -20.54
CA GLY A 29 4.87 25.49 -19.99
C GLY A 29 3.78 26.31 -20.68
N GLU A 30 3.84 26.37 -22.02
CA GLU A 30 2.82 27.06 -22.82
C GLU A 30 1.42 26.46 -22.65
N LEU A 31 1.30 25.13 -22.50
CA LEU A 31 0.02 24.48 -22.23
C LEU A 31 -0.55 24.91 -20.87
N LEU A 32 0.28 24.87 -19.83
CA LEU A 32 -0.11 25.24 -18.46
C LEU A 32 -0.53 26.72 -18.37
N ASP A 33 0.20 27.59 -19.06
CA ASP A 33 -0.10 29.03 -19.12
C ASP A 33 -1.43 29.32 -19.83
N ASN A 34 -1.87 28.42 -20.72
CA ASN A 34 -3.14 28.50 -21.44
C ASN A 34 -4.30 27.73 -20.77
N LEU A 35 -4.08 27.12 -19.59
CA LEU A 35 -5.15 26.46 -18.86
C LEU A 35 -6.12 27.49 -18.28
N THR A 36 -7.33 27.51 -18.81
CA THR A 36 -8.44 28.26 -18.21
C THR A 36 -9.25 27.34 -17.31
N VAL A 37 -9.45 27.74 -16.06
CA VAL A 37 -10.38 27.05 -15.16
C VAL A 37 -11.78 27.22 -15.71
N VAL A 38 -12.37 26.12 -16.19
CA VAL A 38 -13.79 26.10 -16.56
C VAL A 38 -14.57 26.00 -15.24
N PRO A 39 -15.38 27.01 -14.90
CA PRO A 39 -16.15 26.98 -13.66
C PRO A 39 -17.18 25.84 -13.73
N THR A 40 -16.98 24.82 -12.91
CA THR A 40 -17.94 23.71 -12.76
C THR A 40 -19.04 24.10 -11.78
N THR A 41 -20.27 23.73 -12.13
CA THR A 41 -21.40 23.82 -11.19
C THR A 41 -21.27 22.75 -10.10
N ALA A 42 -21.94 22.95 -8.95
CA ALA A 42 -21.94 21.97 -7.86
C ALA A 42 -22.44 20.57 -8.31
N ALA A 43 -23.34 20.52 -9.30
CA ALA A 43 -23.83 19.26 -9.87
C ALA A 43 -22.75 18.55 -10.70
N GLN A 44 -22.01 19.29 -11.53
CA GLN A 44 -20.90 18.74 -12.32
C GLN A 44 -19.74 18.30 -11.43
N GLN A 45 -19.49 19.02 -10.34
CA GLN A 45 -18.47 18.67 -9.36
C GLN A 45 -18.80 17.32 -8.68
N ALA A 46 -20.06 17.12 -8.29
CA ALA A 46 -20.51 15.84 -7.70
C ALA A 46 -20.40 14.67 -8.68
N GLU A 47 -20.67 14.89 -9.97
CA GLU A 47 -20.50 13.89 -11.03
C GLU A 47 -19.03 13.50 -11.21
N LEU A 48 -18.12 14.48 -11.20
CA LEU A 48 -16.67 14.23 -11.26
C LEU A 48 -16.16 13.50 -10.01
N GLU A 49 -16.65 13.84 -8.83
CA GLU A 49 -16.30 13.17 -7.58
C GLU A 49 -16.79 11.72 -7.55
N ALA A 50 -17.92 11.41 -8.18
CA ALA A 50 -18.41 10.03 -8.31
C ALA A 50 -17.55 9.16 -9.23
N LEU A 51 -16.73 9.76 -10.10
CA LEU A 51 -15.77 9.05 -10.94
C LEU A 51 -14.45 8.75 -10.22
N LEU A 52 -14.19 9.42 -9.09
CA LEU A 52 -13.00 9.13 -8.31
C LEU A 52 -13.16 7.78 -7.59
N PRO A 53 -12.09 6.99 -7.46
CA PRO A 53 -12.11 5.86 -6.56
C PRO A 53 -12.47 6.35 -5.15
N PRO A 54 -13.20 5.55 -4.35
CA PRO A 54 -13.57 5.95 -3.00
C PRO A 54 -12.31 6.37 -2.24
N PRO A 55 -12.34 7.51 -1.51
CA PRO A 55 -11.20 7.93 -0.73
C PRO A 55 -10.85 6.79 0.23
N GLY A 56 -9.61 6.30 0.15
CA GLY A 56 -9.12 5.34 1.13
C GLY A 56 -9.26 5.93 2.53
N GLU A 57 -9.57 5.10 3.53
CA GLU A 57 -9.62 5.60 4.90
C GLU A 57 -8.24 6.19 5.26
N PRO A 58 -8.17 7.43 5.77
CA PRO A 58 -6.89 8.10 6.04
C PRO A 58 -6.02 7.35 7.04
N ASP A 59 -6.63 6.53 7.90
CA ASP A 59 -5.97 5.68 8.89
C ASP A 59 -5.98 4.18 8.52
N ALA A 60 -6.33 3.83 7.27
CA ALA A 60 -6.25 2.45 6.83
C ALA A 60 -4.78 1.97 6.93
N PRO A 61 -4.53 0.78 7.51
CA PRO A 61 -3.18 0.24 7.61
C PRO A 61 -2.59 0.10 6.20
N LEU A 62 -1.54 0.88 5.94
CA LEU A 62 -0.79 0.84 4.69
C LEU A 62 -0.09 -0.53 4.58
N ASN A 63 -0.55 -1.34 3.63
CA ASN A 63 0.11 -2.59 3.31
C ASN A 63 1.40 -2.29 2.53
N VAL A 64 2.56 -2.58 3.15
CA VAL A 64 3.87 -2.45 2.50
C VAL A 64 4.24 -3.76 1.82
N VAL A 65 4.48 -3.72 0.51
CA VAL A 65 5.00 -4.87 -0.26
C VAL A 65 6.52 -4.78 -0.34
N ARG A 66 7.20 -5.87 -0.04
CA ARG A 66 8.67 -5.99 -0.15
C ARG A 66 9.02 -7.20 -1.00
N SER A 67 9.84 -7.00 -2.02
CA SER A 67 10.42 -8.10 -2.80
C SER A 67 11.61 -8.70 -2.04
N LEU A 68 11.59 -10.02 -1.82
CA LEU A 68 12.66 -10.76 -1.16
C LEU A 68 13.31 -11.70 -2.17
N ARG A 69 14.64 -11.78 -2.17
CA ARG A 69 15.39 -12.78 -2.94
C ARG A 69 15.74 -13.93 -2.00
N LEU A 70 15.23 -15.13 -2.30
CA LEU A 70 15.47 -16.34 -1.53
C LEU A 70 16.18 -17.38 -2.42
N PRO A 71 17.09 -18.19 -1.86
CA PRO A 71 17.52 -19.42 -2.52
C PRO A 71 16.31 -20.30 -2.86
N GLN A 72 16.34 -20.97 -4.01
CA GLN A 72 15.22 -21.78 -4.49
C GLN A 72 14.76 -22.83 -3.46
N GLU A 73 15.71 -23.52 -2.83
CA GLU A 73 15.45 -24.54 -1.82
C GLU A 73 14.76 -23.96 -0.58
N LEU A 74 15.11 -22.73 -0.18
CA LEU A 74 14.48 -22.05 0.93
C LEU A 74 13.04 -21.64 0.58
N ASN A 75 12.81 -21.16 -0.65
CA ASN A 75 11.46 -20.85 -1.11
C ASN A 75 10.56 -22.09 -1.09
N GLN A 76 11.05 -23.23 -1.59
CA GLN A 76 10.28 -24.48 -1.58
C GLN A 76 9.91 -24.91 -0.16
N ARG A 77 10.88 -24.91 0.77
CA ARG A 77 10.64 -25.27 2.18
C ARG A 77 9.62 -24.34 2.84
N LEU A 78 9.60 -23.08 2.45
CA LEU A 78 8.65 -22.09 2.95
C LEU A 78 7.24 -22.37 2.44
N ASP A 79 7.09 -22.67 1.16
CA ASP A 79 5.81 -23.05 0.56
C ASP A 79 5.27 -24.34 1.19
N ASP A 80 6.13 -25.35 1.39
CA ASP A 80 5.75 -26.62 2.04
C ASP A 80 5.30 -26.39 3.49
N ALA A 81 6.00 -25.54 4.24
CA ALA A 81 5.66 -25.22 5.64
C ALA A 81 4.34 -24.43 5.75
N ALA A 82 4.08 -23.52 4.81
CA ALA A 82 2.83 -22.78 4.73
C ALA A 82 1.66 -23.72 4.36
N ALA A 83 1.87 -24.61 3.39
CA ALA A 83 0.90 -25.61 2.97
C ALA A 83 0.54 -26.60 4.09
N ALA A 84 1.52 -27.03 4.88
CA ALA A 84 1.28 -27.90 6.05
C ALA A 84 0.36 -27.25 7.10
N GLN A 85 0.28 -25.92 7.13
CA GLN A 85 -0.61 -25.15 8.01
C GLN A 85 -1.89 -24.65 7.30
N GLY A 86 -2.07 -24.96 6.01
CA GLY A 86 -3.22 -24.53 5.22
C GLY A 86 -3.33 -23.01 5.06
N ILE A 87 -2.20 -22.28 5.10
CA ILE A 87 -2.17 -20.82 4.98
C ILE A 87 -1.30 -20.37 3.80
N PRO A 88 -1.53 -19.17 3.24
CA PRO A 88 -0.64 -18.62 2.23
C PRO A 88 0.77 -18.35 2.76
N ALA A 89 1.79 -18.51 1.90
CA ALA A 89 3.19 -18.22 2.20
C ALA A 89 3.42 -16.82 2.80
N SER A 90 2.69 -15.80 2.32
CA SER A 90 2.76 -14.44 2.85
C SER A 90 2.30 -14.33 4.31
N VAL A 91 1.25 -15.08 4.69
CA VAL A 91 0.73 -15.14 6.06
C VAL A 91 1.72 -15.90 6.94
N PHE A 92 2.29 -16.99 6.42
CA PHE A 92 3.30 -17.77 7.12
C PHE A 92 4.55 -16.92 7.43
N ILE A 93 5.10 -16.22 6.42
CA ILE A 93 6.22 -15.29 6.56
C ILE A 93 5.92 -14.21 7.60
N ARG A 94 4.75 -13.58 7.51
CA ARG A 94 4.34 -12.54 8.46
C ARG A 94 4.36 -13.06 9.90
N ARG A 95 3.70 -14.20 10.16
CA ARG A 95 3.65 -14.81 11.50
C ARG A 95 5.03 -15.18 12.02
N ALA A 96 5.89 -15.72 11.16
CA ALA A 96 7.25 -16.07 11.53
C ALA A 96 8.06 -14.83 11.92
N ILE A 97 7.94 -13.73 11.16
CA ILE A 97 8.58 -12.45 11.47
C ILE A 97 8.04 -11.86 12.77
N GLU A 98 6.71 -11.80 12.94
CA GLU A 98 6.06 -11.31 14.16
C GLU A 98 6.50 -12.10 15.39
N SER A 99 6.55 -13.43 15.29
CA SER A 99 7.00 -14.32 16.37
C SER A 99 8.48 -14.10 16.70
N ALA A 100 9.33 -13.95 15.69
CA ALA A 100 10.74 -13.65 15.87
C ALA A 100 10.94 -12.29 16.56
N ILE A 101 10.23 -11.25 16.11
CA ILE A 101 10.30 -9.90 16.71
C ILE A 101 9.78 -9.93 18.15
N ALA A 102 8.64 -10.58 18.41
CA ALA A 102 8.06 -10.71 19.74
C ALA A 102 9.00 -11.46 20.70
N GLY A 103 9.67 -12.51 20.22
CA GLY A 103 10.70 -13.26 20.95
C GLY A 103 12.04 -12.52 21.09
N THR A 104 12.26 -11.43 20.37
CA THR A 104 13.46 -10.58 20.45
C THR A 104 13.27 -9.43 21.46
N THR A 105 12.27 -9.52 22.35
CA THR A 105 12.14 -8.58 23.47
C THR A 105 13.38 -8.68 24.36
N THR A 106 14.06 -7.54 24.54
CA THR A 106 15.35 -7.33 25.23
C THR A 106 15.40 -7.69 26.72
N ASN A 107 14.40 -8.41 27.25
CA ASN A 107 14.30 -8.82 28.65
C ASN A 107 13.98 -10.31 28.79
N LEU A 108 14.69 -11.18 28.07
CA LEU A 108 14.64 -12.61 28.36
C LEU A 108 15.62 -12.92 29.50
N VAL A 109 15.08 -13.20 30.69
CA VAL A 109 15.84 -13.72 31.83
C VAL A 109 16.13 -15.20 31.55
N SER A 110 17.38 -15.64 31.76
CA SER A 110 17.77 -17.05 31.59
C SER A 110 16.90 -17.96 32.45
N LEU A 111 16.49 -19.12 31.91
CA LEU A 111 15.74 -20.13 32.69
C LEU A 111 16.51 -20.53 33.96
N ASP A 112 17.84 -20.60 33.90
CA ASP A 112 18.68 -20.90 35.06
C ASP A 112 18.64 -19.78 36.10
N ASP A 113 18.56 -18.52 35.69
CA ASP A 113 18.43 -17.38 36.59
C ASP A 113 17.05 -17.35 37.24
N VAL A 114 16.00 -17.70 36.49
CA VAL A 114 14.64 -17.88 37.02
C VAL A 114 14.61 -19.02 38.05
N LEU A 115 15.22 -20.16 37.74
CA LEU A 115 15.28 -21.31 38.64
C LEU A 115 16.09 -20.99 39.90
N ARG A 116 17.24 -20.32 39.76
CA ARG A 116 18.04 -19.85 40.88
C ARG A 116 17.26 -18.85 41.74
N ALA A 117 16.57 -17.90 41.12
CA ALA A 117 15.75 -16.93 41.83
C ALA A 117 14.64 -17.62 42.64
N ILE A 118 13.90 -18.56 42.03
CA ILE A 118 12.85 -19.36 42.70
C ILE A 118 13.43 -20.17 43.87
N GLN A 119 14.59 -20.80 43.69
CA GLN A 119 15.27 -21.58 44.74
C GLN A 119 15.83 -20.70 45.86
N SER A 120 16.14 -19.44 45.57
CA SER A 120 16.67 -18.47 46.53
C SER A 120 15.59 -17.77 47.35
N VAL A 121 14.30 -17.90 46.98
CA VAL A 121 13.20 -17.40 47.81
C VAL A 121 13.16 -18.25 49.08
N PRO A 122 13.48 -17.68 50.27
CA PRO A 122 13.35 -18.43 51.50
C PRO A 122 11.87 -18.82 51.64
N LYS A 123 11.63 -20.10 51.86
CA LYS A 123 10.30 -20.64 52.13
C LYS A 123 9.75 -19.87 53.34
N ALA A 124 8.94 -18.84 53.10
CA ALA A 124 8.27 -18.12 54.16
C ALA A 124 7.51 -19.19 54.95
N ALA A 125 7.84 -19.26 56.24
CA ALA A 125 7.28 -20.23 57.17
C ALA A 125 5.75 -20.23 57.11
N ALA A 126 5.18 -21.39 57.45
CA ALA A 126 3.76 -21.64 57.64
C ALA A 126 3.01 -20.50 58.36
#